data_AF-A0A5C7J5K1-F1
#
_entry.id   AF-A0A5C7J5K1-F1
#
_cell.length_a   1.000
_cell.length_b   1.000
_cell.length_c   1.000
_cell.angle_alpha   90.00
_cell.angle_beta   90.00
_cell.angle_gamma   90.00
#
_symmetry.space_group_name_H-M   'P 1'
#
loop_
_entity.id
_entity.type
_entity.pdbx_description
1 polymer ?
#
loop_
_entity_poly.entity_id
_entity_poly.type
_entity_poly.pdbx_seq_one_letter_code
_entity_poly.pdbx_strand_id
1 'polypeptide(L)'
;MTLYHVTTPSKARKYGESKRINAPVRGFTTLMGAMAWAIKTGRTVIYEIECDRPHKLPDHHNKYGEAWWNDGDVTEFKCAFSPENDA
;
A
#
# COMPACT_ATOMS: atom_id res chain seq x y z
N MET A 1 -6.34 4.02 -10.35
CA MET A 1 -6.35 2.55 -10.19
C MET A 1 -6.20 2.28 -8.71
N THR A 2 -7.14 1.54 -8.14
CA THR A 2 -7.11 1.18 -6.73
C THR A 2 -6.05 0.11 -6.49
N LEU A 3 -5.16 0.35 -5.53
CA LEU A 3 -4.18 -0.62 -5.04
C LEU A 3 -4.16 -0.64 -3.51
N TYR A 4 -3.59 -1.70 -2.94
CA TYR A 4 -3.38 -1.84 -1.50
C TYR A 4 -1.89 -1.69 -1.16
N HIS A 5 -1.54 -0.59 -0.50
CA HIS A 5 -0.17 -0.25 -0.10
C HIS A 5 0.13 -0.68 1.33
N VAL A 6 1.27 -1.35 1.51
CA VAL A 6 1.72 -1.87 2.80
C VAL A 6 2.83 -1.00 3.37
N THR A 7 2.66 -0.52 4.61
CA THR A 7 3.59 0.39 5.27
C THR A 7 3.79 0.08 6.76
N THR A 8 4.71 0.82 7.38
CA THR A 8 4.95 0.77 8.83
C THR A 8 4.10 1.83 9.55
N PRO A 9 3.77 1.65 10.84
CA PRO A 9 3.07 2.67 11.63
C PRO A 9 3.78 4.03 11.62
N SER A 10 5.12 4.01 11.69
CA SER A 10 5.94 5.23 11.64
C SER A 10 5.80 6.01 10.33
N LYS A 11 5.61 5.32 9.20
CA LYS A 11 5.35 5.95 7.89
C LYS A 11 3.89 6.36 7.75
N ALA A 12 2.95 5.54 8.21
CA ALA A 12 1.53 5.85 8.25
C ALA A 12 1.26 7.20 8.96
N ARG A 13 1.91 7.44 10.10
CA ARG A 13 1.83 8.72 10.81
C ARG A 13 2.29 9.89 9.93
N LYS A 14 3.44 9.73 9.25
CA LYS A 14 3.96 10.76 8.33
C LYS A 14 3.01 11.01 7.17
N TYR A 15 2.35 9.99 6.63
CA TYR A 15 1.35 10.15 5.57
C TYR A 15 0.15 10.98 6.07
N GLY A 16 -0.28 10.74 7.31
CA GLY A 16 -1.34 11.52 7.97
C GLY A 16 -0.96 12.99 8.20
N GLU A 17 0.31 13.26 8.53
CA GLU A 17 0.87 14.61 8.71
C GLU A 17 1.03 15.34 7.37
N SER A 18 1.59 14.68 6.35
CA SER A 18 1.86 15.25 5.03
C SER A 18 0.65 15.28 4.10
N LYS A 19 -0.42 14.54 4.44
CA LYS A 19 -1.58 14.28 3.58
C LYS A 19 -1.22 13.66 2.23
N ARG A 20 -0.08 12.96 2.15
CA ARG A 20 0.35 12.25 0.94
C ARG A 20 1.28 11.08 1.25
N ILE A 21 1.29 10.11 0.34
CA ILE A 21 2.31 9.07 0.25
C ILE A 21 3.25 9.44 -0.88
N ASN A 22 4.51 9.75 -0.56
CA ASN A 22 5.49 10.17 -1.55
C ASN A 22 5.85 9.03 -2.52
N ALA A 23 5.96 9.37 -3.80
CA ALA A 23 6.41 8.47 -4.85
C ALA A 23 7.85 7.94 -4.61
N PRO A 24 8.18 6.76 -5.16
CA PRO A 24 7.26 5.80 -5.78
C PRO A 24 6.48 5.01 -4.70
N VAL A 25 5.25 4.58 -5.03
CA VAL A 25 4.36 3.85 -4.11
C VAL A 25 4.03 2.46 -4.65
N ARG A 26 4.41 1.39 -3.92
CA ARG A 26 4.11 0.02 -4.33
C ARG A 26 2.78 -0.41 -3.73
N GLY A 27 1.90 -0.98 -4.54
CA GLY A 27 0.64 -1.56 -4.10
C GLY A 27 0.36 -2.92 -4.72
N PHE A 28 -0.66 -3.59 -4.20
CA PHE A 28 -1.18 -4.86 -4.70
C PHE A 28 -2.61 -4.70 -5.17
N THR A 29 -3.03 -5.46 -6.18
CA THR A 29 -4.41 -5.41 -6.70
C THR A 29 -5.46 -5.93 -5.72
N THR A 30 -5.06 -6.65 -4.66
CA THR A 30 -5.98 -7.22 -3.67
C THR A 30 -5.47 -7.00 -2.24
N LEU A 31 -6.41 -6.87 -1.30
CA LEU A 31 -6.09 -6.78 0.14
C LEU A 31 -5.33 -8.02 0.62
N MET A 32 -5.72 -9.22 0.17
CA MET A 32 -5.00 -10.45 0.51
C MET A 32 -3.55 -10.44 -0.02
N GLY A 33 -3.32 -9.93 -1.24
CA GLY A 33 -1.99 -9.76 -1.80
C GLY A 33 -1.12 -8.82 -0.96
N ALA A 34 -1.71 -7.73 -0.49
CA ALA A 34 -1.07 -6.80 0.45
C ALA A 34 -0.81 -7.45 1.82
N MET A 35 -1.76 -8.21 2.38
CA MET A 35 -1.58 -8.92 3.65
C MET A 35 -0.46 -9.96 3.58
N ALA A 36 -0.39 -10.76 2.52
CA ALA A 36 0.70 -11.70 2.32
C ALA A 36 2.06 -11.00 2.29
N TRP A 37 2.11 -9.81 1.65
CA TRP A 37 3.31 -8.98 1.64
C TRP A 37 3.62 -8.35 3.01
N ALA A 38 2.60 -7.95 3.76
CA ALA A 38 2.71 -7.43 5.12
C ALA A 38 3.37 -8.46 6.04
N ILE A 39 2.90 -9.71 6.01
CA ILE A 39 3.49 -10.85 6.72
C ILE A 39 4.95 -11.06 6.31
N LYS A 40 5.23 -11.12 5.00
CA LYS A 40 6.60 -11.31 4.48
C LYS A 40 7.57 -10.22 4.95
N THR A 41 7.11 -8.99 5.08
CA THR A 41 7.97 -7.83 5.36
C THR A 41 7.92 -7.33 6.80
N GLY A 42 7.10 -7.93 7.67
CA GLY A 42 6.90 -7.48 9.05
C GLY A 42 6.21 -6.11 9.16
N ARG A 43 5.47 -5.72 8.12
CA ARG A 43 4.71 -4.45 8.09
C ARG A 43 3.28 -4.70 8.52
N THR A 44 2.63 -3.68 9.06
CA THR A 44 1.36 -3.89 9.78
C THR A 44 0.24 -2.97 9.32
N VAL A 45 0.51 -1.87 8.63
CA VAL A 45 -0.54 -0.94 8.17
C VAL A 45 -0.77 -1.13 6.68
N ILE A 46 -2.04 -1.20 6.27
CA ILE A 46 -2.45 -1.30 4.87
C ILE A 46 -3.37 -0.14 4.53
N TYR A 47 -3.05 0.57 3.46
CA TYR A 47 -3.88 1.62 2.87
C TYR A 47 -4.46 1.13 1.54
N GLU A 48 -5.73 1.43 1.30
CA GLU A 48 -6.29 1.49 -0.05
C GLU A 48 -5.91 2.84 -0.64
N ILE A 49 -5.36 2.84 -1.86
CA ILE A 49 -4.78 4.02 -2.51
C ILE A 49 -5.29 4.16 -3.94
N GLU A 50 -5.57 5.40 -4.35
CA GLU A 50 -5.83 5.71 -5.76
C GLU A 50 -4.55 6.16 -6.47
N CYS A 51 -4.19 5.40 -7.51
CA CYS A 51 -2.97 5.60 -8.28
C CYS A 51 -3.25 6.19 -9.66
N ASP A 52 -2.54 7.26 -10.02
CA ASP A 52 -2.63 8.00 -11.29
C ASP A 52 -1.70 7.44 -12.37
N ARG A 53 -0.52 6.96 -11.99
CA ARG A 53 0.54 6.46 -12.87
C ARG A 53 0.99 5.03 -12.47
N PRO A 54 0.07 4.05 -12.47
CA PRO A 54 0.40 2.68 -12.11
C PRO A 54 1.12 1.96 -13.27
N HIS A 55 2.23 1.28 -12.98
CA HIS A 55 2.86 0.33 -13.89
C HIS A 55 3.11 -1.00 -13.19
N LYS A 56 2.82 -2.09 -13.91
CA LYS A 56 2.91 -3.44 -13.37
C LYS A 56 4.37 -3.81 -13.19
N LEU A 57 4.72 -4.34 -12.02
CA LEU A 57 6.06 -4.89 -11.80
C LEU A 57 6.20 -6.24 -12.53
N PRO A 58 7.38 -6.59 -13.06
CA PRO A 58 7.59 -7.89 -13.72
C PRO A 58 7.73 -9.05 -12.72
N ASP A 59 8.10 -8.72 -11.48
CA ASP A 59 8.36 -9.63 -10.37
C ASP A 59 7.64 -9.10 -9.11
N HIS A 60 7.64 -9.86 -8.01
CA HIS A 60 6.95 -9.49 -6.74
C HIS A 60 5.42 -9.67 -6.70
N HIS A 61 4.79 -10.21 -7.76
CA HIS A 61 3.44 -10.74 -7.64
C HIS A 61 3.40 -11.90 -6.63
N ASN A 62 2.22 -12.15 -6.08
CA ASN A 62 1.97 -13.36 -5.30
C ASN A 62 0.67 -14.00 -5.78
N LYS A 63 0.40 -15.23 -5.31
CA LYS A 63 -0.80 -15.99 -5.73
C LYS A 63 -2.13 -15.32 -5.41
N TYR A 64 -2.13 -14.26 -4.58
CA TYR A 64 -3.32 -13.54 -4.15
C TYR A 64 -3.51 -12.20 -4.86
N GLY A 65 -2.46 -11.64 -5.48
CA GLY A 65 -2.53 -10.33 -6.12
C GLY A 65 -1.26 -9.92 -6.85
N GLU A 66 -1.42 -9.00 -7.79
CA GLU A 66 -0.34 -8.49 -8.62
C GLU A 66 0.28 -7.26 -7.96
N ALA A 67 1.61 -7.18 -7.89
CA ALA A 67 2.35 -5.98 -7.51
C ALA A 67 2.45 -4.94 -8.65
N TRP A 68 2.29 -3.68 -8.27
CA TRP A 68 2.38 -2.50 -9.15
C TRP A 68 3.13 -1.38 -8.44
N TRP A 69 3.83 -0.55 -9.21
CA TRP A 69 4.36 0.75 -8.75
C TRP A 69 3.45 1.87 -9.23
N ASN A 70 3.27 2.89 -8.40
CA ASN A 70 2.79 4.20 -8.80
C ASN A 70 3.95 5.19 -8.76
N ASP A 71 4.23 5.84 -9.88
CA ASP A 71 5.29 6.86 -9.96
C ASP A 71 4.84 8.24 -9.45
N GLY A 72 3.55 8.38 -9.12
CA GLY A 72 2.97 9.58 -8.52
C GLY A 72 2.89 9.54 -7.00
N ASP A 73 2.89 10.74 -6.41
CA ASP A 73 2.46 10.91 -5.02
C ASP A 73 0.98 10.49 -4.94
N VAL A 74 0.61 9.79 -3.87
CA VAL A 74 -0.79 9.42 -3.60
C VAL A 74 -1.36 10.40 -2.58
N THR A 75 -2.37 11.15 -2.96
CA THR A 75 -3.12 12.06 -2.06
C THR A 75 -4.45 11.48 -1.61
N GLU A 76 -5.00 10.52 -2.35
CA GLU A 76 -6.23 9.80 -2.01
C GLU A 76 -5.88 8.42 -1.45
N PHE A 77 -5.97 8.29 -0.12
CA PHE A 77 -5.70 7.05 0.58
C PHE A 77 -6.60 6.88 1.80
N LYS A 78 -7.05 5.64 2.02
CA LYS A 78 -7.91 5.26 3.15
C LYS A 78 -7.28 4.10 3.90
N CYS A 79 -7.29 4.16 5.23
CA CYS A 79 -6.82 3.03 6.05
C CYS A 79 -7.74 1.83 5.78
N ALA A 80 -7.15 0.74 5.26
CA ALA A 80 -7.84 -0.51 5.02
C ALA A 80 -7.65 -1.49 6.18
N PHE A 81 -6.50 -1.41 6.87
CA PHE A 81 -6.22 -2.17 8.07
C PHE A 81 -5.09 -1.52 8.89
N SER A 82 -5.26 -1.48 10.20
CA SER A 82 -4.22 -1.14 11.18
C SER A 82 -4.45 -1.92 12.49
N PRO A 83 -3.41 -2.53 13.09
CA PRO A 83 -3.58 -3.25 14.34
C PRO A 83 -4.02 -2.36 15.50
N GLU A 84 -3.76 -1.06 15.44
CA GLU A 84 -4.13 -0.13 16.52
C GLU A 84 -5.64 0.15 16.55
N ASN A 85 -6.34 0.04 15.42
CA ASN A 85 -7.78 0.36 15.33
C ASN A 85 -8.67 -0.85 15.01
N ASP A 86 -8.12 -1.89 14.38
CA ASP A 86 -8.88 -2.98 13.76
C ASP A 86 -8.58 -4.37 14.36
N ALA A 87 -7.74 -4.45 15.41
CA ALA A 87 -7.39 -5.67 16.14
C ALA A 87 -7.51 -5.46 17.64
#